data_AF-I8RFA6-F1
#
_entry.id   AF-I8RFA6-F1
#
_cell.length_a   1.000
_cell.length_b   1.000
_cell.length_c   1.000
_cell.angle_alpha   90.00
_cell.angle_beta   90.00
_cell.angle_gamma   90.00
#
_symmetry.space_group_name_H-M   'P 1'
#
loop_
_entity.id
_entity.type
_entity.pdbx_description
1 polymer ?
#
loop_
_entity_poly.entity_id
_entity_poly.type
_entity_poly.pdbx_seq_one_letter_code
_entity_poly.pdbx_strand_id
1 'polypeptide(L)'
;MFSNLFIVVLVIIFLIVFVLYKRQMLLNLFSLTVASSATQFQEQIEETADVVIQRLEEKIRCLEDILLAADVKIAGLDKKIMMAEKLLDEEIKDDHLFRKLSNFSEKKKEENIEIFSHQLNPIQEPIDKNDKVIDNDKEIMRNHKRSSVLALAEQGYSSVEIAKTTGISKSEIILLLQLHKK
;
A
#
# COMPACT_ATOMS: atom_id res chain seq x y z
N MET A 1 -64.23 45.78 34.48
CA MET A 1 -63.01 44.95 34.63
C MET A 1 -63.10 43.63 33.87
N PHE A 2 -64.24 42.91 33.92
CA PHE A 2 -64.40 41.62 33.21
C PHE A 2 -64.22 41.69 31.69
N SER A 3 -64.70 42.75 31.01
CA SER A 3 -64.57 42.87 29.55
C SER A 3 -63.12 42.93 29.07
N ASN A 4 -62.25 43.66 29.79
CA ASN A 4 -60.82 43.71 29.47
C ASN A 4 -60.13 42.36 29.72
N LEU A 5 -60.56 41.62 30.75
CA LEU A 5 -60.04 40.28 31.05
C LEU A 5 -60.41 39.28 29.94
N PHE A 6 -61.64 39.33 29.43
CA PHE A 6 -62.08 38.51 28.29
C PHE A 6 -61.27 38.80 27.02
N ILE A 7 -60.99 40.06 26.72
CA ILE A 7 -60.19 40.46 25.56
C ILE A 7 -58.76 39.89 25.64
N VAL A 8 -58.12 39.97 26.82
CA VAL A 8 -56.77 39.42 27.02
C VAL A 8 -56.74 37.90 26.83
N VAL A 9 -57.73 37.18 27.36
CA VAL A 9 -57.82 35.72 27.18
C VAL A 9 -58.01 35.34 25.70
N LEU A 10 -58.81 36.11 24.96
CA LEU A 10 -59.03 35.89 23.52
C LEU A 10 -57.75 36.07 22.70
N VAL A 11 -56.93 37.07 23.04
CA VAL A 11 -55.62 37.31 22.41
C VAL A 11 -54.66 36.15 22.70
N ILE A 12 -54.65 35.63 23.93
CA ILE A 12 -53.80 34.49 24.30
C ILE A 12 -54.20 33.23 23.53
N ILE A 13 -55.51 32.94 23.43
CA ILE A 13 -56.01 31.81 22.64
C ILE A 13 -55.62 31.97 21.17
N PHE A 14 -55.77 33.17 20.62
CA PHE A 14 -55.38 33.46 19.24
C PHE A 14 -53.87 33.24 19.02
N LEU A 15 -53.03 33.66 19.96
CA LEU A 15 -51.59 33.40 19.92
C LEU A 15 -51.27 31.90 19.95
N ILE A 16 -51.94 31.12 20.79
CA ILE A 16 -51.75 29.66 20.87
C ILE A 16 -52.12 29.02 19.52
N VAL A 17 -53.27 29.37 18.96
CA VAL A 17 -53.72 28.87 17.65
C VAL A 17 -52.74 29.27 16.55
N PHE A 18 -52.24 30.51 16.56
CA PHE A 18 -51.26 30.98 15.60
C PHE A 18 -49.95 30.20 15.67
N VAL A 19 -49.46 29.92 16.89
CA VAL A 19 -48.24 29.11 17.11
C VAL A 19 -48.46 27.68 16.63
N LEU A 20 -49.60 27.07 16.95
CA LEU A 20 -49.94 25.72 16.47
C LEU A 20 -50.02 25.66 14.94
N TYR A 21 -50.67 26.64 14.31
CA TYR A 21 -50.77 26.73 12.86
C TYR A 21 -49.39 26.88 12.21
N LYS A 22 -48.54 27.78 12.72
CA LYS A 22 -47.16 27.95 12.24
C LYS A 22 -46.34 26.67 12.40
N ARG A 23 -46.46 26.01 13.54
CA ARG A 23 -45.78 24.74 13.82
C ARG A 23 -46.23 23.64 12.84
N GLN A 24 -47.53 23.52 12.59
CA GLN A 24 -48.10 22.57 11.63
C GLN A 24 -47.55 22.81 10.22
N MET A 25 -47.49 24.08 9.79
CA MET A 25 -46.94 24.47 8.49
C MET A 25 -45.46 24.11 8.34
N LEU A 26 -44.66 24.32 9.40
CA LEU A 26 -43.24 23.93 9.41
C LEU A 26 -43.08 22.40 9.31
N LEU A 27 -43.85 21.63 10.08
CA LEU A 27 -43.78 20.16 10.05
C LEU A 27 -44.12 19.59 8.67
N ASN A 28 -45.09 20.18 7.96
CA ASN A 28 -45.46 19.77 6.61
C ASN A 28 -44.35 20.06 5.57
N LEU A 29 -43.58 21.14 5.76
CA LEU A 29 -42.40 21.43 4.92
C LEU A 29 -41.21 20.53 5.25
N PHE A 30 -40.98 20.24 6.53
CA PHE A 30 -39.93 19.33 6.98
C PHE A 30 -40.19 17.89 6.55
N SER A 31 -41.43 17.39 6.62
CA SER A 31 -41.73 16.01 6.22
C SER A 31 -41.48 15.78 4.73
N LEU A 32 -41.83 16.74 3.86
CA LEU A 32 -41.59 16.65 2.42
C LEU A 32 -40.09 16.70 2.08
N THR A 33 -39.35 17.59 2.76
CA THR A 33 -37.91 17.76 2.54
C THR A 33 -37.10 16.57 3.05
N VAL A 34 -37.45 16.02 4.23
CA VAL A 34 -36.76 14.87 4.81
C VAL A 34 -37.08 13.59 4.04
N ALA A 35 -38.32 13.39 3.58
CA ALA A 35 -38.66 12.25 2.73
C ALA A 35 -37.90 12.30 1.39
N SER A 36 -37.87 13.45 0.74
CA SER A 36 -37.10 13.67 -0.51
C SER A 36 -35.59 13.52 -0.31
N SER A 37 -35.06 13.98 0.83
CA SER A 37 -33.63 13.87 1.13
C SER A 37 -33.23 12.43 1.47
N ALA A 38 -34.11 11.67 2.14
CA ALA A 38 -33.87 10.27 2.44
C ALA A 38 -33.90 9.40 1.18
N THR A 39 -34.82 9.66 0.25
CA THR A 39 -34.87 8.94 -1.04
C THR A 39 -33.65 9.25 -1.91
N GLN A 40 -33.20 10.51 -1.98
CA GLN A 40 -31.98 10.86 -2.71
C GLN A 40 -30.73 10.25 -2.09
N PHE A 41 -30.67 10.19 -0.76
CA PHE A 41 -29.54 9.56 -0.06
C PHE A 41 -29.52 8.04 -0.27
N GLN A 42 -30.69 7.40 -0.29
CA GLN A 42 -30.81 5.98 -0.62
C GLN A 42 -30.35 5.68 -2.05
N GLU A 43 -30.77 6.49 -3.02
CA GLU A 43 -30.37 6.37 -4.42
C GLU A 43 -28.85 6.56 -4.60
N GLN A 44 -28.25 7.55 -3.91
CA GLN A 44 -26.80 7.75 -3.91
C GLN A 44 -26.03 6.59 -3.26
N ILE A 45 -26.58 5.98 -2.20
CA ILE A 45 -25.97 4.79 -1.59
C ILE A 45 -26.02 3.60 -2.54
N GLU A 46 -27.14 3.39 -3.21
CA GLU A 46 -27.32 2.31 -4.19
C GLU A 46 -26.35 2.47 -5.36
N GLU A 47 -26.26 3.68 -5.93
CA GLU A 47 -25.28 4.01 -6.98
C GLU A 47 -23.83 3.82 -6.51
N THR A 48 -23.51 4.26 -5.29
CA THR A 48 -22.17 4.09 -4.72
C THR A 48 -21.85 2.62 -4.46
N ALA A 49 -22.82 1.84 -3.99
CA ALA A 49 -22.65 0.41 -3.73
C ALA A 49 -22.35 -0.34 -5.03
N ASP A 50 -23.10 -0.07 -6.10
CA ASP A 50 -22.87 -0.68 -7.42
C ASP A 50 -21.49 -0.34 -7.98
N VAL A 51 -21.06 0.92 -7.88
CA VAL A 51 -19.72 1.34 -8.31
C VAL A 51 -18.63 0.66 -7.48
N VAL A 52 -18.84 0.50 -6.17
CA VAL A 52 -17.89 -0.20 -5.30
C VAL A 52 -17.81 -1.68 -5.63
N ILE A 53 -18.95 -2.35 -5.88
CA ILE A 53 -19.03 -3.75 -6.28
C ILE A 53 -18.29 -3.95 -7.61
N GLN A 54 -18.53 -3.09 -8.60
CA GLN A 54 -17.87 -3.18 -9.90
C GLN A 54 -16.35 -3.03 -9.79
N ARG A 55 -15.88 -2.09 -8.97
CA ARG A 55 -14.44 -1.92 -8.68
C ARG A 55 -13.85 -3.12 -7.94
N LEU A 56 -14.63 -3.77 -7.06
CA LEU A 56 -14.19 -4.98 -6.39
C LEU A 56 -14.06 -6.13 -7.39
N GLU A 57 -15.05 -6.31 -8.26
CA GLU A 57 -15.06 -7.36 -9.27
C GLU A 57 -13.88 -7.24 -10.23
N GLU A 58 -13.58 -6.02 -10.69
CA GLU A 58 -12.44 -5.74 -11.55
C GLU A 58 -11.10 -6.07 -10.86
N LYS A 59 -10.98 -5.71 -9.57
CA LYS A 59 -9.81 -6.07 -8.77
C LYS A 59 -9.67 -7.58 -8.58
N ILE A 60 -10.78 -8.29 -8.34
CA ILE A 60 -10.78 -9.75 -8.20
C ILE A 60 -10.30 -10.39 -9.49
N ARG A 61 -10.80 -9.98 -10.66
CA ARG A 61 -10.32 -10.49 -11.96
C ARG A 61 -8.83 -10.24 -12.18
N CYS A 62 -8.34 -9.05 -11.85
CA CYS A 62 -6.92 -8.72 -11.96
C CYS A 62 -6.06 -9.62 -11.04
N LEU A 63 -6.52 -9.86 -9.81
CA LEU A 63 -5.88 -10.78 -8.88
C LEU A 63 -5.88 -12.22 -9.40
N GLU A 64 -6.99 -12.68 -9.97
CA GLU A 64 -7.09 -14.02 -10.58
C GLU A 64 -6.13 -14.19 -11.77
N ASP A 65 -6.00 -13.18 -12.63
CA ASP A 65 -5.08 -13.22 -13.78
C ASP A 65 -3.60 -13.25 -13.34
N ILE A 66 -3.25 -12.43 -12.34
CA ILE A 66 -1.90 -12.43 -11.75
C ILE A 66 -1.60 -13.77 -11.08
N LEU A 67 -2.58 -14.36 -10.38
CA LEU A 67 -2.42 -15.64 -9.72
C LEU A 67 -2.20 -16.76 -10.73
N LEU A 68 -2.98 -16.78 -11.82
CA LEU A 68 -2.80 -17.72 -12.92
C LEU A 68 -1.43 -17.55 -13.59
N ALA A 69 -0.99 -16.32 -13.82
CA ALA A 69 0.35 -16.05 -14.37
C ALA A 69 1.48 -16.52 -13.42
N ALA A 70 1.29 -16.37 -12.12
CA ALA A 70 2.22 -16.86 -11.11
C ALA A 70 2.31 -18.39 -11.12
N ASP A 71 1.18 -19.08 -11.16
CA ASP A 71 1.12 -20.55 -11.23
C ASP A 71 1.81 -21.10 -12.48
N VAL A 72 1.55 -20.49 -13.64
CA VAL A 72 2.23 -20.86 -14.90
C VAL A 72 3.75 -20.68 -14.77
N LYS A 73 4.19 -19.61 -14.10
CA LYS A 73 5.63 -19.34 -13.90
C LYS A 73 6.25 -20.31 -12.91
N ILE A 74 5.54 -20.69 -11.84
CA ILE A 74 5.98 -21.71 -10.87
C ILE A 74 6.13 -23.05 -11.59
N ALA A 75 5.14 -23.49 -12.36
CA ALA A 75 5.23 -24.72 -13.14
C ALA A 75 6.38 -24.70 -14.16
N GLY A 76 6.63 -23.54 -14.77
CA GLY A 76 7.77 -23.34 -15.67
C GLY A 76 9.13 -23.44 -14.98
N LEU A 77 9.24 -22.90 -13.75
CA LEU A 77 10.45 -23.00 -12.94
C LEU A 77 10.66 -24.42 -12.42
N ASP A 78 9.61 -25.09 -11.98
CA ASP A 78 9.64 -26.48 -11.50
C ASP A 78 10.15 -27.42 -12.60
N LYS A 79 9.66 -27.25 -13.83
CA LYS A 79 10.16 -27.98 -15.01
C LYS A 79 11.65 -27.73 -15.28
N LYS A 80 12.13 -26.49 -15.09
CA LYS A 80 13.55 -26.16 -15.26
C LYS A 80 14.42 -26.77 -14.16
N ILE A 81 13.94 -26.78 -12.92
CA ILE A 81 14.61 -27.44 -11.80
C ILE A 81 14.71 -28.94 -12.07
N MET A 82 13.62 -29.59 -12.48
CA MET A 82 13.63 -31.02 -12.83
C MET A 82 14.59 -31.35 -13.98
N MET A 83 14.70 -30.48 -14.98
CA MET A 83 15.68 -30.66 -16.06
C MET A 83 17.12 -30.46 -15.59
N ALA A 84 17.38 -29.48 -14.73
CA ALA A 84 18.70 -29.23 -14.16
C ALA A 84 19.14 -30.38 -13.23
N GLU A 85 18.22 -30.90 -12.42
CA GLU A 85 18.45 -32.05 -11.55
C GLU A 85 18.77 -33.31 -12.36
N LYS A 86 18.05 -33.55 -13.45
CA LYS A 86 18.33 -34.68 -14.36
C LYS A 86 19.70 -34.58 -15.03
N LEU A 87 20.15 -33.38 -15.39
CA LEU A 87 21.49 -33.16 -15.96
C LEU A 87 22.58 -33.36 -14.91
N LEU A 88 22.34 -32.94 -13.67
CA LEU A 88 23.28 -33.16 -12.55
C LEU A 88 23.44 -34.66 -12.25
N ASP A 89 22.35 -35.42 -12.30
CA ASP A 89 22.34 -36.88 -12.10
C ASP A 89 23.05 -37.65 -13.25
N GLU A 90 23.08 -37.08 -14.46
CA GLU A 90 23.90 -37.60 -15.58
C GLU A 90 25.38 -37.25 -15.41
N GLU A 91 25.71 -36.03 -14.93
CA GLU A 91 27.10 -35.59 -14.72
C GLU A 91 27.78 -36.33 -13.55
N ILE A 92 27.04 -36.71 -12.51
CA ILE A 92 27.55 -37.55 -11.40
C ILE A 92 27.87 -38.99 -11.86
N LYS A 93 27.29 -39.48 -12.97
CA LYS A 93 27.65 -40.79 -13.54
C LYS A 93 28.97 -40.78 -14.33
N ASP A 94 29.42 -39.62 -14.79
CA ASP A 94 30.70 -39.44 -15.49
C ASP A 94 31.89 -39.16 -14.55
N ASP A 95 31.67 -39.21 -13.24
CA ASP A 95 32.67 -38.97 -12.18
C ASP A 95 33.79 -40.04 -12.12
N HIS A 96 33.69 -41.09 -12.95
CA HIS A 96 34.81 -42.03 -13.17
C HIS A 96 35.96 -41.40 -13.98
N LEU A 97 35.75 -40.26 -14.65
CA LEU A 97 36.80 -39.54 -15.38
C LEU A 97 37.61 -38.61 -14.47
N PHE A 98 36.99 -37.98 -13.46
CA PHE A 98 37.67 -37.09 -12.52
C PHE A 98 38.72 -37.80 -11.65
N ARG A 99 38.45 -39.05 -11.24
CA ARG A 99 39.44 -39.89 -10.52
C ARG A 99 40.68 -40.22 -11.36
N LYS A 100 40.59 -40.16 -12.69
CA LYS A 100 41.73 -40.42 -13.58
C LYS A 100 42.59 -39.17 -13.80
N LEU A 101 42.01 -37.97 -13.70
CA LEU A 101 42.74 -36.70 -13.77
C LEU A 101 43.40 -36.31 -12.44
N SER A 102 42.81 -36.64 -11.29
CA SER A 102 43.41 -36.34 -9.98
C SER A 102 44.77 -37.02 -9.78
N ASN A 103 44.96 -38.22 -10.32
CA ASN A 103 46.24 -38.95 -10.27
C ASN A 103 47.34 -38.35 -11.18
N PHE A 104 46.98 -37.42 -12.07
CA PHE A 104 47.94 -36.73 -12.94
C PHE A 104 48.42 -35.39 -12.37
N SER A 105 47.63 -34.78 -11.48
CA SER A 105 47.85 -33.43 -10.97
C SER A 105 48.79 -33.36 -9.77
N GLU A 106 49.02 -34.47 -9.05
CA GLU A 106 49.87 -34.50 -7.85
C GLU A 106 51.39 -34.35 -8.12
N LYS A 107 51.83 -34.25 -9.37
CA LYS A 107 53.26 -34.16 -9.71
C LYS A 107 53.78 -32.76 -10.07
N LYS A 108 52.96 -31.70 -10.00
CA LYS A 108 53.39 -30.38 -10.49
C LYS A 108 52.71 -29.18 -9.81
N LYS A 109 52.91 -28.98 -8.51
CA LYS A 109 52.54 -27.72 -7.85
C LYS A 109 53.42 -27.39 -6.64
N GLU A 110 54.66 -27.06 -6.92
CA GLU A 110 55.42 -26.07 -6.12
C GLU A 110 55.80 -24.93 -7.07
N GLU A 111 55.89 -23.72 -6.50
CA GLU A 111 56.19 -22.41 -7.11
C GLU A 111 55.07 -21.59 -7.77
N ASN A 112 54.59 -20.61 -6.97
CA ASN A 112 54.68 -19.15 -7.20
C ASN A 112 53.37 -18.33 -7.05
N ILE A 113 53.38 -17.51 -5.99
CA ILE A 113 53.16 -16.05 -5.93
C ILE A 113 51.75 -15.59 -6.36
N GLU A 114 50.83 -15.28 -5.43
CA GLU A 114 50.72 -14.01 -4.67
C GLU A 114 50.38 -12.83 -5.60
N ILE A 115 49.27 -12.10 -5.33
CA ILE A 115 49.01 -10.66 -5.60
C ILE A 115 47.49 -10.35 -5.51
N PHE A 116 47.16 -9.45 -4.57
CA PHE A 116 45.96 -8.59 -4.41
C PHE A 116 44.69 -9.10 -3.70
N SER A 117 44.68 -8.96 -2.38
CA SER A 117 43.47 -8.71 -1.58
C SER A 117 43.75 -7.69 -0.46
N HIS A 118 43.34 -6.43 -0.68
CA HIS A 118 43.32 -5.32 0.28
C HIS A 118 42.16 -4.41 -0.21
N GLN A 119 41.15 -3.97 0.55
CA GLN A 119 40.95 -3.80 1.99
C GLN A 119 39.45 -3.86 2.31
N LEU A 120 39.08 -4.59 3.37
CA LEU A 120 37.84 -4.42 4.13
C LEU A 120 38.30 -3.98 5.53
N ASN A 121 37.97 -2.76 5.94
CA ASN A 121 38.18 -2.30 7.32
C ASN A 121 37.03 -2.83 8.19
N PRO A 122 37.29 -3.57 9.28
CA PRO A 122 36.35 -3.77 10.35
C PRO A 122 36.59 -2.72 11.45
N ILE A 123 35.55 -2.02 11.89
CA ILE A 123 35.57 -1.28 13.16
C ILE A 123 34.57 -1.97 14.09
N GLN A 124 35.12 -2.56 15.17
CA GLN A 124 34.42 -3.11 16.34
C GLN A 124 33.95 -1.97 17.26
N GLU A 125 32.65 -1.94 17.63
CA GLU A 125 32.06 -2.23 18.97
C GLU A 125 31.65 -0.95 19.74
N PRO A 126 30.63 -0.96 20.65
CA PRO A 126 30.21 -2.06 21.51
C PRO A 126 28.75 -2.53 21.36
N ILE A 127 28.60 -3.80 21.70
CA ILE A 127 27.34 -4.51 21.92
C ILE A 127 26.61 -3.85 23.12
N ASP A 128 25.51 -3.16 22.85
CA ASP A 128 24.45 -3.00 23.85
C ASP A 128 23.36 -4.05 23.57
N LYS A 129 23.12 -4.87 24.58
CA LYS A 129 22.25 -6.03 24.51
C LYS A 129 20.82 -5.56 24.70
N ASN A 130 20.14 -5.23 23.61
CA ASN A 130 18.71 -5.41 23.43
C ASN A 130 18.31 -4.80 22.10
N ASP A 131 18.37 -5.57 21.01
CA ASP A 131 17.53 -5.18 19.88
C ASP A 131 17.06 -6.37 19.08
N LYS A 132 15.76 -6.32 18.80
CA LYS A 132 15.05 -7.26 17.95
C LYS A 132 15.71 -7.23 16.58
N VAL A 133 16.11 -8.40 16.10
CA VAL A 133 16.51 -8.65 14.71
C VAL A 133 15.31 -8.34 13.82
N ILE A 134 15.14 -7.08 13.45
CA ILE A 134 14.18 -6.62 12.44
C ILE A 134 14.93 -5.58 11.58
N ASP A 135 15.38 -6.05 10.41
CA ASP A 135 15.24 -5.30 9.15
C ASP A 135 16.08 -4.02 8.95
N ASN A 136 17.35 -4.01 9.38
CA ASN A 136 18.26 -2.88 9.15
C ASN A 136 18.42 -2.54 7.65
N ASP A 137 18.46 -3.54 6.76
CA ASP A 137 18.61 -3.33 5.32
C ASP A 137 17.39 -2.62 4.68
N LYS A 138 16.16 -2.92 5.13
CA LYS A 138 14.96 -2.24 4.63
C LYS A 138 14.84 -0.82 5.16
N GLU A 139 15.34 -0.55 6.36
CA GLU A 139 15.38 0.80 6.92
C GLU A 139 16.37 1.70 6.18
N ILE A 140 17.56 1.18 5.84
CA ILE A 140 18.55 1.89 5.02
C ILE A 140 17.98 2.21 3.63
N MET A 141 17.34 1.25 2.96
CA MET A 141 16.69 1.48 1.66
C MET A 141 15.54 2.51 1.74
N ARG A 142 14.75 2.46 2.82
CA ARG A 142 13.62 3.39 3.01
C ARG A 142 14.13 4.81 3.21
N ASN A 143 15.17 5.01 4.00
CA ASN A 143 15.76 6.32 4.22
C ASN A 143 16.41 6.89 2.96
N HIS A 144 17.07 6.05 2.15
CA HIS A 144 17.62 6.50 0.86
C HIS A 144 16.52 6.96 -0.12
N LYS A 145 15.41 6.21 -0.19
CA LYS A 145 14.24 6.57 -1.01
C LYS A 145 13.58 7.88 -0.56
N ARG A 146 13.44 8.08 0.76
CA ARG A 146 12.90 9.32 1.34
C ARG A 146 13.79 10.53 1.01
N SER A 147 15.11 10.38 1.14
CA SER A 147 16.06 11.44 0.78
C SER A 147 15.99 11.78 -0.71
N SER A 148 15.81 10.79 -1.58
CA SER A 148 15.67 11.00 -3.02
C SER A 148 14.38 11.74 -3.39
N VAL A 149 13.25 11.41 -2.74
CA VAL A 149 11.97 12.13 -2.91
C VAL A 149 12.09 13.59 -2.53
N LEU A 150 12.75 13.91 -1.41
CA LEU A 150 12.94 15.29 -0.96
C LEU A 150 13.83 16.08 -1.92
N ALA A 151 14.95 15.51 -2.37
CA ALA A 151 15.86 16.16 -3.31
C ALA A 151 15.18 16.48 -4.66
N LEU A 152 14.34 15.57 -5.17
CA LEU A 152 13.59 15.81 -6.42
C LEU A 152 12.48 16.85 -6.22
N ALA A 153 11.83 16.87 -5.06
CA ALA A 153 10.82 17.88 -4.80
C ALA A 153 11.41 19.29 -4.62
N GLU A 154 12.60 19.43 -4.03
CA GLU A 154 13.33 20.70 -3.94
C GLU A 154 13.76 21.21 -5.32
N GLN A 155 14.06 20.31 -6.26
CA GLN A 155 14.32 20.62 -7.66
C GLN A 155 13.06 21.03 -8.46
N GLY A 156 11.88 21.03 -7.82
CA GLY A 156 10.62 21.48 -8.41
C GLY A 156 9.88 20.40 -9.22
N TYR A 157 10.28 19.13 -9.13
CA TYR A 157 9.61 18.04 -9.83
C TYR A 157 8.19 17.81 -9.30
N SER A 158 7.27 17.46 -10.20
CA SER A 158 5.89 17.15 -9.83
C SER A 158 5.82 15.84 -9.03
N SER A 159 4.90 15.76 -8.06
CA SER A 159 4.61 14.54 -7.29
C SER A 159 4.39 13.28 -8.15
N VAL A 160 3.93 13.44 -9.39
CA VAL A 160 3.73 12.36 -10.36
C VAL A 160 5.04 11.88 -10.98
N GLU A 161 5.98 12.79 -11.23
CA GLU A 161 7.29 12.48 -11.80
C GLU A 161 8.18 11.80 -10.77
N ILE A 162 8.15 12.29 -9.52
CA ILE A 162 8.85 11.67 -8.40
C ILE A 162 8.35 10.24 -8.16
N ALA A 163 7.04 10.00 -8.30
CA ALA A 163 6.46 8.65 -8.18
C ALA A 163 7.00 7.70 -9.25
N LYS A 164 7.13 8.19 -10.48
CA LYS A 164 7.65 7.43 -11.62
C LYS A 164 9.14 7.11 -11.48
N THR A 165 9.95 8.01 -10.90
CA THR A 165 11.40 7.82 -10.76
C THR A 165 11.78 7.02 -9.52
N THR A 166 11.09 7.21 -8.40
CA THR A 166 11.42 6.58 -7.11
C THR A 166 10.67 5.28 -6.85
N GLY A 167 9.63 4.99 -7.64
CA GLY A 167 8.74 3.84 -7.44
C GLY A 167 7.87 3.95 -6.19
N ILE A 168 7.76 5.14 -5.60
CA ILE A 168 6.94 5.44 -4.42
C ILE A 168 5.57 5.92 -4.88
N SER A 169 4.51 5.54 -4.15
CA SER A 169 3.15 5.98 -4.48
C SER A 169 3.01 7.52 -4.37
N LYS A 170 2.21 8.11 -5.27
CA LYS A 170 1.94 9.56 -5.27
C LYS A 170 1.42 10.05 -3.91
N SER A 171 0.57 9.27 -3.26
CA SER A 171 0.03 9.58 -1.93
C SER A 171 1.10 9.57 -0.84
N GLU A 172 2.05 8.63 -0.88
CA GLU A 172 3.16 8.57 0.07
C GLU A 172 4.15 9.72 -0.13
N ILE A 173 4.41 10.12 -1.37
CA ILE A 173 5.23 11.31 -1.69
C ILE A 173 4.58 12.59 -1.18
N ILE A 174 3.27 12.78 -1.42
CA ILE A 174 2.54 13.96 -0.93
C ILE A 174 2.61 14.04 0.60
N LEU A 175 2.40 12.92 1.28
CA LEU A 175 2.42 12.87 2.74
C LEU A 175 3.82 13.15 3.29
N LEU A 176 4.86 12.63 2.64
CA LEU A 176 6.25 12.89 2.99
C LEU A 176 6.62 14.36 2.80
N LEU A 177 6.14 14.99 1.73
CA LEU A 177 6.36 16.42 1.46
C LEU A 177 5.62 17.29 2.46
N GLN A 178 4.38 16.95 2.82
CA GLN A 178 3.62 17.67 3.83
C GLN A 178 4.27 17.61 5.21
N LEU A 179 4.90 16.49 5.56
CA LEU A 179 5.60 16.32 6.84
C LEU A 179 6.90 17.14 6.90
N HIS A 180 7.55 17.36 5.75
CA HIS A 180 8.82 18.07 5.64
C HIS A 180 8.67 19.58 5.38
N LYS A 181 7.52 20.01 4.86
CA LYS A 181 7.20 21.43 4.61
C LYS A 181 6.81 22.10 5.93
N LYS A 182 7.78 22.64 6.66
CA LYS A 182 7.52 23.66 7.68
C LYS A 182 6.99 24.94 7.05
#